data_AF-M1BKC4-F1
#
_entry.id   AF-M1BKC4-F1
#
_cell.length_a   1.000
_cell.length_b   1.000
_cell.length_c   1.000
_cell.angle_alpha   90.00
_cell.angle_beta   90.00
_cell.angle_gamma   90.00
#
_symmetry.space_group_name_H-M   'P 1'
#
loop_
_entity.id
_entity.type
_entity.pdbx_description
1 polymer ?
#
loop_
_entity_poly.entity_id
_entity_poly.type
_entity_poly.pdbx_seq_one_letter_code
_entity_poly.pdbx_strand_id
1 'polypeptide(L)'
;MAIRHFKNRFHVCETLFFCRFHHKNFEEMLKFAAKWMLSHIEDGDKELKKPVLFTEFGLSNDNDDFEPAQRDRFLKMVLDVLYKSAKRNKSGAGSFFWQFLAEKMERFNDEYGVVPWESPSTYRLITQQSCRLAKVQGLHSTQIENVKNFCASRRN
;
A
#
# COMPACT_ATOMS: atom_id res chain seq x y z
N MET A 1 -0.70 -2.94 19.55
CA MET A 1 0.38 -2.05 19.10
C MET A 1 -0.29 -0.92 18.34
N ALA A 2 -0.41 0.23 18.99
CA ALA A 2 -1.08 1.44 18.57
C ALA A 2 -0.05 2.57 18.70
N ILE A 3 -0.12 3.62 17.89
CA ILE A 3 0.91 4.68 17.76
C ILE A 3 0.90 5.64 18.97
N ARG A 4 0.84 5.09 20.19
CA ARG A 4 0.63 5.85 21.42
C ARG A 4 1.91 6.44 22.02
N HIS A 5 3.09 6.17 21.46
CA HIS A 5 4.38 6.58 22.05
C HIS A 5 5.16 7.65 21.27
N PHE A 6 4.72 8.06 20.08
CA PHE A 6 5.46 9.02 19.25
C PHE A 6 4.79 10.41 19.23
N LYS A 7 4.80 11.12 20.37
CA LYS A 7 4.14 12.44 20.43
C LYS A 7 4.92 13.60 19.80
N ASN A 8 6.27 13.65 19.79
CA ASN A 8 6.94 14.95 19.58
C ASN A 8 8.19 15.03 18.65
N ARG A 9 8.39 14.17 17.63
CA ARG A 9 9.57 14.34 16.74
C ARG A 9 9.40 14.20 15.22
N PHE A 10 8.27 13.72 14.70
CA PHE A 10 8.12 13.50 13.25
C PHE A 10 6.92 14.24 12.66
N HIS A 11 7.06 14.75 11.44
CA HIS A 11 6.00 15.40 10.67
C HIS A 11 5.05 14.38 10.00
N VAL A 12 5.50 13.12 9.84
CA VAL A 12 4.75 12.01 9.27
C VAL A 12 5.03 10.75 10.09
N CYS A 13 4.02 9.91 10.32
CA CYS A 13 4.22 8.60 10.96
C CYS A 13 4.39 7.52 9.89
N GLU A 14 5.56 6.90 9.86
CA GLU A 14 5.84 5.74 9.01
C GLU A 14 5.42 4.47 9.75
N THR A 15 4.78 3.54 9.02
CA THR A 15 4.36 2.27 9.60
C THR A 15 4.78 1.11 8.72
N LEU A 16 5.42 0.12 9.36
CA LEU A 16 6.03 -1.05 8.74
C LEU A 16 5.14 -2.28 8.96
N PHE A 17 4.86 -3.04 7.91
CA PHE A 17 4.03 -4.25 8.00
C PHE A 17 4.35 -5.32 6.94
N PHE A 18 5.29 -6.20 7.24
CA PHE A 18 5.55 -7.40 6.45
C PHE A 18 4.73 -8.59 6.95
N CYS A 19 4.12 -9.33 6.02
CA CYS A 19 3.40 -10.56 6.33
C CYS A 19 4.20 -11.79 5.91
N ARG A 20 4.53 -12.62 6.90
CA ARG A 20 5.01 -14.01 6.75
C ARG A 20 4.08 -14.92 7.55
N PHE A 21 3.59 -15.99 6.93
CA PHE A 21 2.75 -16.97 7.59
C PHE A 21 3.63 -17.90 8.40
N HIS A 22 3.39 -17.97 9.70
CA HIS A 22 3.94 -19.06 10.49
C HIS A 22 2.86 -20.09 10.85
N HIS A 23 1.59 -19.71 11.10
CA HIS A 23 0.51 -20.66 11.44
C HIS A 23 -0.93 -20.14 11.19
N LYS A 24 -1.15 -19.15 10.32
CA LYS A 24 -2.49 -18.54 10.07
C LYS A 24 -2.90 -18.67 8.62
N ASN A 25 -4.19 -18.93 8.36
CA ASN A 25 -4.70 -18.92 6.98
C ASN A 25 -4.72 -17.50 6.39
N PHE A 26 -4.67 -17.40 5.06
CA PHE A 26 -4.57 -16.14 4.32
C PHE A 26 -5.67 -15.11 4.66
N GLU A 27 -6.91 -15.57 4.88
CA GLU A 27 -8.05 -14.70 5.17
C GLU A 27 -7.96 -14.03 6.55
N GLU A 28 -7.48 -14.76 7.55
CA GLU A 28 -7.24 -14.20 8.88
C GLU A 28 -6.15 -13.14 8.86
N MET A 29 -5.10 -13.35 8.08
CA MET A 29 -4.04 -12.37 7.88
C MET A 29 -4.60 -11.11 7.19
N LEU A 30 -5.39 -11.24 6.12
CA LEU A 30 -6.02 -10.08 5.47
C LEU A 30 -6.89 -9.28 6.45
N LYS A 31 -7.71 -9.96 7.26
CA LYS A 31 -8.55 -9.31 8.27
C LYS A 31 -7.70 -8.61 9.33
N PHE A 32 -6.63 -9.25 9.78
CA PHE A 32 -5.71 -8.67 10.76
C PHE A 32 -5.02 -7.42 10.20
N ALA A 33 -4.46 -7.51 8.99
CA ALA A 33 -3.80 -6.40 8.32
C ALA A 33 -4.76 -5.21 8.12
N ALA A 34 -5.98 -5.46 7.65
CA ALA A 34 -7.00 -4.43 7.50
C ALA A 34 -7.34 -3.75 8.85
N LYS A 35 -7.54 -4.54 9.91
CA LYS A 35 -7.79 -4.00 11.26
C LYS A 35 -6.62 -3.17 11.78
N TRP A 36 -5.40 -3.66 11.57
CA TRP A 36 -4.19 -2.97 11.97
C TRP A 36 -4.06 -1.62 11.26
N MET A 37 -4.27 -1.56 9.95
CA MET A 37 -4.25 -0.32 9.18
C MET A 37 -5.31 0.67 9.66
N LEU A 38 -6.55 0.20 9.85
CA LEU A 38 -7.65 1.05 10.31
C LEU A 38 -7.38 1.64 11.69
N SER A 39 -6.80 0.85 12.61
CA SER A 39 -6.39 1.34 13.93
C SER A 39 -5.32 2.43 13.84
N HIS A 40 -4.33 2.30 12.95
CA HIS A 40 -3.27 3.30 12.79
C HIS A 40 -3.81 4.59 12.16
N ILE A 41 -4.72 4.48 11.20
CA ILE A 41 -5.42 5.63 10.63
C ILE A 41 -6.27 6.34 11.71
N GLU A 42 -6.94 5.58 12.57
CA GLU A 42 -7.73 6.12 13.68
C GLU A 42 -6.85 6.84 14.71
N ASP A 43 -5.69 6.29 15.08
CA ASP A 43 -4.72 6.97 15.94
C ASP A 43 -4.20 8.26 15.28
N GLY A 44 -3.91 8.23 13.98
CA GLY A 44 -3.54 9.41 13.19
C GLY A 44 -4.61 10.51 13.23
N ASP A 45 -5.89 10.10 13.10
CA ASP A 45 -7.05 10.98 13.13
C ASP A 45 -7.33 11.57 14.52
N LYS A 46 -7.29 10.74 15.56
CA LYS A 46 -7.83 11.07 16.89
C LYS A 46 -6.76 11.55 17.84
N GLU A 47 -5.61 10.88 17.85
CA GLU A 47 -4.57 11.07 18.85
C GLU A 47 -3.47 12.00 18.37
N LEU A 48 -2.97 11.78 17.15
CA LEU A 48 -1.78 12.47 16.64
C LEU A 48 -2.08 13.70 15.79
N LYS A 49 -3.27 13.74 15.16
CA LYS A 49 -3.65 14.76 14.17
C LYS A 49 -2.64 14.87 13.03
N LYS A 50 -2.14 13.74 12.57
CA LYS A 50 -1.06 13.64 11.57
C LYS A 50 -1.39 12.61 10.50
N PRO A 51 -0.96 12.84 9.24
CA PRO A 51 -1.04 11.83 8.21
C PRO A 51 -0.18 10.61 8.56
N VAL A 52 -0.66 9.44 8.13
CA VAL A 52 -0.02 8.14 8.27
C VAL A 52 0.33 7.62 6.87
N LEU A 53 1.59 7.27 6.69
CA LEU A 53 2.09 6.59 5.50
C LEU A 53 2.39 5.13 5.83
N PHE A 54 1.94 4.24 4.95
CA PHE A 54 2.24 2.81 5.02
C PHE A 54 3.37 2.52 4.04
N THR A 55 4.60 2.61 4.52
CA THR A 55 5.80 2.71 3.67
C THR A 55 6.45 1.37 3.36
N GLU A 56 6.15 0.34 4.14
CA GLU A 56 6.65 -1.00 3.91
C GLU A 56 5.53 -2.00 4.16
N PHE A 57 5.13 -2.68 3.09
CA PHE A 57 4.20 -3.79 3.15
C PHE A 57 4.39 -4.72 1.96
N GLY A 58 4.21 -6.01 2.20
CA GLY A 58 4.38 -7.03 1.18
C GLY A 58 3.91 -8.40 1.68
N LEU A 59 3.70 -9.31 0.73
CA LEU A 59 3.43 -10.72 0.98
C LEU A 59 4.59 -11.57 0.46
N SER A 60 5.24 -12.31 1.35
CA SER A 60 6.41 -13.14 1.04
C SER A 60 6.01 -14.28 0.10
N ASN A 61 6.89 -14.58 -0.86
CA ASN A 61 6.82 -15.76 -1.71
C ASN A 61 7.12 -17.06 -0.98
N ASP A 62 7.84 -17.01 0.15
CA ASP A 62 8.30 -18.18 0.92
C ASP A 62 7.24 -18.70 1.90
N ASN A 63 6.00 -18.28 1.71
CA ASN A 63 4.88 -18.83 2.45
C ASN A 63 4.50 -20.19 1.85
N ASP A 64 4.31 -21.20 2.69
CA ASP A 64 4.09 -22.60 2.24
C ASP A 64 2.94 -22.75 1.23
N ASP A 65 1.88 -21.95 1.36
CA ASP A 65 0.71 -21.93 0.47
C ASP A 65 0.65 -20.67 -0.40
N PHE A 66 1.81 -20.10 -0.77
CA PHE A 66 1.86 -18.87 -1.56
C PHE A 66 1.30 -19.07 -2.96
N GLU A 67 0.36 -18.22 -3.32
CA GLU A 67 -0.13 -18.08 -4.69
C GLU A 67 0.04 -16.64 -5.15
N PRO A 68 0.53 -16.37 -6.38
CA PRO A 68 0.68 -15.00 -6.89
C PRO A 68 -0.61 -14.15 -6.76
N ALA A 69 -1.78 -14.78 -6.90
CA ALA A 69 -3.07 -14.12 -6.72
C ALA A 69 -3.30 -13.61 -5.28
N GLN A 70 -2.73 -14.25 -4.26
CA GLN A 70 -2.80 -13.79 -2.87
C GLN A 70 -2.09 -12.45 -2.68
N ARG A 71 -0.97 -12.23 -3.36
CA ARG A 71 -0.24 -10.96 -3.35
C ARG A 71 -1.10 -9.82 -3.88
N ASP A 72 -1.76 -10.05 -5.01
CA ASP A 72 -2.70 -9.07 -5.59
C ASP A 72 -3.88 -8.80 -4.66
N ARG A 73 -4.44 -9.84 -4.02
CA ARG A 73 -5.53 -9.68 -3.04
C ARG A 73 -5.09 -8.87 -1.82
N PHE A 74 -3.89 -9.14 -1.29
CA PHE A 74 -3.30 -8.39 -0.18
C PHE A 74 -3.06 -6.92 -0.55
N LEU A 75 -2.37 -6.69 -1.67
CA LEU A 75 -2.12 -5.36 -2.19
C LEU A 75 -3.43 -4.60 -2.43
N LYS A 76 -4.41 -5.21 -3.08
CA LYS A 76 -5.72 -4.59 -3.31
C LYS A 76 -6.41 -4.20 -2.01
N MET A 77 -6.35 -5.03 -0.97
CA MET A 77 -6.89 -4.72 0.35
C MET A 77 -6.24 -3.44 0.93
N VAL A 78 -4.91 -3.37 0.93
CA VAL A 78 -4.15 -2.19 1.41
C VAL A 78 -4.56 -0.94 0.62
N LEU A 79 -4.53 -1.00 -0.71
CA LEU A 79 -4.84 0.13 -1.58
C LEU A 79 -6.31 0.59 -1.41
N ASP A 80 -7.25 -0.33 -1.23
CA ASP A 80 -8.66 0.02 -1.01
C ASP A 80 -8.90 0.67 0.36
N VAL A 81 -8.21 0.25 1.42
CA VAL A 81 -8.24 0.93 2.73
C VAL A 81 -7.77 2.38 2.59
N LEU A 82 -6.64 2.59 1.91
CA LEU A 82 -6.06 3.92 1.72
C LEU A 82 -6.92 4.81 0.83
N TYR A 83 -7.48 4.27 -0.25
CA TYR A 83 -8.40 5.03 -1.10
C TYR A 83 -9.65 5.46 -0.33
N LYS A 84 -10.24 4.58 0.48
CA LYS A 84 -11.39 4.91 1.34
C LYS A 84 -11.03 5.98 2.37
N SER A 85 -9.83 5.90 2.94
CA SER A 85 -9.29 6.93 3.83
C SER A 85 -9.20 8.28 3.13
N ALA A 86 -8.53 8.34 1.98
CA ALA A 86 -8.37 9.56 1.19
C ALA A 86 -9.72 10.16 0.79
N LYS A 87 -10.68 9.35 0.29
CA LYS A 87 -12.03 9.83 -0.07
C LYS A 87 -12.79 10.45 1.10
N ARG A 88 -12.49 10.06 2.33
CA ARG A 88 -13.14 10.55 3.55
C ARG A 88 -12.32 11.63 4.25
N ASN A 89 -11.23 12.09 3.64
CA ASN A 89 -10.27 13.03 4.20
C ASN A 89 -9.75 12.57 5.59
N LYS A 90 -9.37 11.29 5.66
CA LYS A 90 -8.86 10.62 6.86
C LYS A 90 -7.33 10.50 6.81
N SER A 91 -6.71 10.21 7.95
CA SER A 91 -5.25 10.31 8.11
C SER A 91 -4.43 9.29 7.32
N GLY A 92 -5.02 8.23 6.76
CA GLY A 92 -4.31 7.34 5.83
C GLY A 92 -4.02 8.07 4.53
N ALA A 93 -2.80 8.60 4.40
CA ALA A 93 -2.41 9.56 3.38
C ALA A 93 -1.82 8.93 2.12
N GLY A 94 -1.29 7.71 2.22
CA GLY A 94 -0.65 7.03 1.09
C GLY A 94 0.19 5.84 1.53
N SER A 95 0.96 5.31 0.58
CA SER A 95 1.76 4.12 0.79
C SER A 95 2.92 3.97 -0.20
N PHE A 96 3.96 3.24 0.21
CA PHE A 96 5.02 2.72 -0.65
C PHE A 96 5.08 1.20 -0.54
N PHE A 97 5.03 0.51 -1.68
CA PHE A 97 5.05 -0.95 -1.74
C PHE A 97 6.49 -1.45 -1.59
N TRP A 98 6.70 -2.48 -0.75
CA TRP A 98 8.00 -3.13 -0.62
C TRP A 98 8.00 -4.49 -1.34
N GLN A 99 8.83 -4.71 -2.34
CA GLN A 99 9.68 -3.72 -3.03
C GLN A 99 9.57 -3.89 -4.54
N PHE A 100 9.81 -2.82 -5.28
CA PHE A 100 10.00 -2.93 -6.72
C PHE A 100 11.43 -3.28 -7.03
N LEU A 101 11.59 -4.30 -7.87
CA LEU A 101 12.87 -4.71 -8.40
C LEU A 101 12.98 -4.31 -9.87
N ALA A 102 14.20 -3.97 -10.27
CA ALA A 102 14.54 -3.85 -11.68
C ALA A 102 14.75 -5.23 -12.31
N GLU A 103 14.79 -5.29 -13.64
CA GLU A 103 14.88 -6.57 -14.37
C GLU A 103 16.24 -7.16 -14.07
N LYS A 104 16.34 -8.48 -13.92
CA LYS A 104 17.62 -9.17 -13.67
C LYS A 104 18.21 -8.85 -12.29
N MET A 105 17.41 -8.34 -11.36
CA MET A 105 17.79 -8.07 -9.97
C MET A 105 17.17 -9.07 -8.99
N GLU A 106 16.70 -10.22 -9.46
CA GLU A 106 16.01 -11.24 -8.65
C GLU A 106 16.91 -11.80 -7.55
N ARG A 107 18.25 -11.76 -7.74
CA ARG A 107 19.22 -12.12 -6.69
C ARG A 107 19.17 -11.24 -5.44
N PHE A 108 18.57 -10.05 -5.54
CA PHE A 108 18.37 -9.13 -4.41
C PHE A 108 16.96 -9.23 -3.82
N ASN A 109 16.14 -10.15 -4.33
CA ASN A 109 14.79 -10.35 -3.84
C ASN A 109 14.84 -10.97 -2.43
N ASP A 110 14.27 -10.25 -1.47
CA ASP A 110 14.12 -10.63 -0.07
C ASP A 110 12.76 -11.31 0.19
N GLU A 111 12.28 -12.10 -0.76
CA GLU A 111 10.97 -12.77 -0.79
C GLU A 111 9.76 -11.85 -1.12
N TYR A 112 9.90 -10.53 -1.03
CA TYR A 112 8.80 -9.55 -1.22
C TYR A 112 8.82 -8.81 -2.56
N GLY A 113 9.92 -8.93 -3.31
CA GLY A 113 10.14 -8.22 -4.54
C GLY A 113 9.09 -8.50 -5.62
N VAL A 114 8.75 -7.44 -6.35
CA VAL A 114 7.93 -7.49 -7.57
C VAL A 114 8.68 -6.77 -8.67
N VAL A 115 8.87 -7.45 -9.79
CA VAL A 115 9.31 -6.84 -11.05
C VAL A 115 8.05 -6.39 -11.81
N PRO A 116 7.76 -5.08 -11.97
CA PRO A 116 6.44 -4.62 -12.40
C PRO A 116 5.98 -5.13 -13.78
N TRP A 117 6.87 -5.21 -14.77
CA TRP A 117 6.52 -5.70 -16.12
C TRP A 117 6.34 -7.21 -16.19
N GLU A 118 6.89 -7.96 -15.23
CA GLU A 118 6.68 -9.41 -15.09
C GLU A 118 5.43 -9.74 -14.27
N SER A 119 4.82 -8.73 -13.63
CA SER A 119 3.59 -8.88 -12.83
C SER A 119 2.49 -7.92 -13.32
N PRO A 120 1.89 -8.16 -14.52
CA PRO A 120 0.92 -7.23 -15.12
C PRO A 120 -0.30 -6.93 -14.25
N SER A 121 -0.76 -7.90 -13.47
CA SER A 121 -1.90 -7.75 -12.56
C SER A 121 -1.60 -6.81 -11.40
N THR A 122 -0.44 -6.99 -10.75
CA THR A 122 0.07 -6.11 -9.69
C THR A 122 0.30 -4.70 -10.22
N TYR A 123 0.97 -4.56 -11.37
CA TYR A 123 1.20 -3.28 -12.03
C TYR A 123 -0.10 -2.53 -12.34
N ARG A 124 -1.13 -3.26 -12.80
CA ARG A 124 -2.47 -2.70 -13.04
C ARG A 124 -3.12 -2.20 -11.74
N LEU A 125 -3.01 -2.92 -10.63
CA LEU A 125 -3.56 -2.48 -9.33
C LEU A 125 -2.92 -1.17 -8.86
N ILE A 126 -1.59 -1.07 -8.93
CA ILE A 126 -0.84 0.13 -8.55
C ILE A 126 -1.24 1.31 -9.45
N THR A 127 -1.26 1.09 -10.76
CA THR A 127 -1.66 2.10 -11.76
C THR A 127 -3.07 2.61 -11.47
N GLN A 128 -4.04 1.71 -11.26
CA GLN A 128 -5.41 2.08 -10.96
C GLN A 128 -5.52 2.87 -9.65
N GLN A 129 -4.78 2.48 -8.61
CA GLN A 129 -4.77 3.22 -7.35
C GLN A 129 -4.24 4.64 -7.52
N SER A 130 -3.09 4.80 -8.18
CA SER A 130 -2.50 6.12 -8.43
C SER A 130 -3.47 7.03 -9.17
N CYS A 131 -4.14 6.52 -10.19
CA CYS A 131 -5.15 7.24 -10.95
C CYS A 131 -6.42 7.55 -10.15
N ARG A 132 -6.81 6.67 -9.23
CA ARG A 132 -7.94 6.89 -8.31
C ARG A 132 -7.63 7.99 -7.30
N LEU A 133 -6.44 8.00 -6.71
CA LEU A 133 -6.01 9.00 -5.73
C LEU A 133 -5.82 10.39 -6.36
N ALA A 134 -5.25 10.45 -7.57
CA ALA A 134 -5.11 11.68 -8.34
C ALA A 134 -6.45 12.42 -8.54
N LYS A 135 -7.55 11.68 -8.68
CA LYS A 135 -8.90 12.25 -8.79
C LYS A 135 -9.46 12.76 -7.46
N VAL A 136 -8.99 12.22 -6.33
CA VAL A 136 -9.48 12.57 -4.99
C VAL A 136 -8.78 13.79 -4.44
N GLN A 137 -7.45 13.84 -4.50
CA GLN A 137 -6.65 14.90 -3.87
C GLN A 137 -6.42 16.11 -4.77
N GLY A 138 -6.77 15.99 -6.07
CA GLY A 138 -6.30 16.92 -7.07
C GLY A 138 -4.84 16.68 -7.42
N LEU A 139 -4.39 17.28 -8.52
CA LEU A 139 -3.01 17.16 -8.99
C LEU A 139 -2.37 18.54 -8.98
N HIS A 140 -1.08 18.57 -8.67
CA HIS A 140 -0.28 19.78 -8.84
C HIS A 140 -0.32 20.22 -10.31
N SER A 141 -0.38 21.53 -10.57
CA SER A 141 -0.55 22.08 -11.93
C SER A 141 0.42 21.50 -12.95
N THR A 142 1.68 21.29 -12.54
CA THR A 142 2.75 20.71 -13.37
C THR A 142 2.59 19.23 -13.70
N GLN A 143 1.74 18.52 -12.97
CA GLN A 143 1.52 17.06 -13.12
C GLN A 143 0.19 16.73 -13.78
N ILE A 144 -0.73 17.70 -13.89
CA ILE A 144 -2.10 17.50 -14.38
C ILE A 144 -2.13 16.79 -15.72
N GLU A 145 -1.42 17.30 -16.73
CA GLU A 145 -1.47 16.76 -18.09
C GLU A 145 -0.87 15.36 -18.17
N ASN A 146 0.33 15.17 -17.62
CA ASN A 146 1.04 13.89 -17.64
C ASN A 146 0.23 12.78 -16.96
N VAL A 147 -0.29 13.04 -15.76
CA VAL A 147 -1.08 12.05 -15.02
C VAL A 147 -2.44 11.84 -15.69
N LYS A 148 -3.10 12.88 -16.22
CA LYS A 148 -4.35 12.70 -16.97
C LYS A 148 -4.14 11.81 -18.20
N ASN A 149 -3.09 12.07 -18.99
CA ASN A 149 -2.76 11.30 -20.19
C ASN A 149 -2.44 9.85 -19.84
N PHE A 150 -1.58 9.63 -18.83
CA PHE A 150 -1.25 8.30 -18.34
C PHE A 150 -2.49 7.53 -17.83
N CYS A 151 -3.34 8.18 -17.04
CA CYS A 151 -4.55 7.56 -16.51
C CYS A 151 -5.67 7.38 -17.54
N ALA A 152 -5.62 8.09 -18.67
CA ALA A 152 -6.55 7.90 -19.78
C ALA A 152 -6.11 6.73 -20.68
N SER A 153 -4.82 6.60 -20.97
CA SER A 153 -4.28 5.54 -21.84
C SER A 153 -4.41 4.13 -21.24
N ARG A 154 -4.67 4.03 -19.94
CA ARG A 154 -4.79 2.77 -19.18
C ARG A 154 -6.24 2.40 -18.83
N ARG A 155 -7.24 3.06 -19.43
CA ARG A 155 -8.67 2.70 -19.28
C ARG A 155 -9.16 1.64 -20.27
N ASN A 156 -8.35 1.32 -21.27
CA ASN A 156 -8.63 0.29 -22.27
C ASN A 156 -7.93 -1.02 -21.88
#